data_AF-A0A7Y7BDZ1-F1
#
_entry.id   AF-A0A7Y7BDZ1-F1
#
_cell.length_a   1.000
_cell.length_b   1.000
_cell.length_c   1.000
_cell.angle_alpha   90.00
_cell.angle_beta   90.00
_cell.angle_gamma   90.00
#
_symmetry.space_group_name_H-M   'P 1'
#
loop_
_entity.id
_entity.type
_entity.pdbx_description
1 polymer ?
#
loop_
_entity_poly.entity_id
_entity_poly.type
_entity_poly.pdbx_seq_one_letter_code
_entity_poly.pdbx_strand_id
1 'polypeptide(L)'
;MRRKLLMTTVALMIATVAWAQGKSETITKSLEVKNKSAEFWFGVCNINGSVDVEAYDGNTVEITIEKRVNAKNQADVDLGMEELQLKMSEGDDFAKLYVGAAEQT
;
A
#
# COMPACT_ATOMS: atom_id res chain seq x y z
N MET A 1 3.53 -10.02 51.18
CA MET A 1 2.51 -10.25 50.12
C MET A 1 2.09 -8.98 49.36
N ARG A 2 1.78 -7.86 50.03
CA ARG A 2 1.27 -6.63 49.37
C ARG A 2 2.18 -6.00 48.30
N ARG A 3 3.52 -6.05 48.47
CA ARG A 3 4.49 -5.55 47.46
C ARG A 3 4.57 -6.42 46.20
N LYS A 4 4.40 -7.74 46.33
CA LYS A 4 4.37 -8.66 45.18
C LYS A 4 3.09 -8.45 44.37
N LEU A 5 1.95 -8.26 45.05
CA LEU A 5 0.67 -7.98 44.40
C LEU A 5 0.69 -6.67 43.59
N LEU A 6 1.29 -5.60 44.15
CA LEU A 6 1.43 -4.30 43.48
C LEU A 6 2.34 -4.37 42.24
N MET A 7 3.44 -5.13 42.30
CA MET A 7 4.33 -5.34 41.15
C MET A 7 3.66 -6.13 40.02
N THR A 8 2.81 -7.11 40.34
CA THR A 8 2.06 -7.85 39.31
C THR A 8 1.01 -6.99 38.63
N THR A 9 0.40 -6.03 39.34
CA THR A 9 -0.61 -5.13 38.74
C THR A 9 0.01 -4.12 37.77
N VAL A 10 1.21 -3.61 38.09
CA VAL A 10 1.95 -2.70 37.20
C VAL A 10 2.43 -3.41 35.93
N ALA A 11 2.87 -4.67 36.02
CA ALA A 11 3.27 -5.45 34.85
C ALA A 11 2.10 -5.73 33.88
N LEU A 12 0.88 -5.90 34.41
CA LEU A 12 -0.33 -6.12 33.60
C LEU A 12 -0.79 -4.84 32.88
N MET A 13 -0.54 -3.67 33.45
CA MET A 13 -0.84 -2.37 32.83
C MET A 13 0.16 -1.97 31.74
N ILE A 14 1.37 -2.55 31.73
CA ILE A 14 2.37 -2.32 30.66
C ILE A 14 2.10 -3.21 29.44
N ALA A 15 1.32 -4.28 29.57
CA ALA A 15 0.95 -5.15 28.44
C ALA A 15 -0.14 -4.57 27.51
N THR A 16 -0.76 -3.43 27.88
CA THR A 16 -1.83 -2.80 27.08
C THR A 16 -1.36 -1.67 26.17
N VAL A 17 -0.05 -1.41 26.07
CA VAL A 17 0.47 -0.61 24.95
C VAL A 17 0.45 -1.47 23.69
N ALA A 18 -0.76 -1.60 23.14
CA ALA A 18 -1.01 -2.14 21.82
C ALA A 18 -0.04 -1.47 20.86
N TRP A 19 0.93 -2.25 20.38
CA TRP A 19 1.77 -1.82 19.27
C TRP A 19 0.83 -1.38 18.16
N ALA A 20 1.07 -0.20 17.58
CA ALA A 20 0.40 0.16 16.34
C ALA A 20 0.65 -0.97 15.36
N GLN A 21 -0.39 -1.74 15.06
CA GLN A 21 -0.26 -2.89 14.19
C GLN A 21 -0.17 -2.30 12.78
N GLY A 22 0.94 -2.63 12.12
CA GLY A 22 1.26 -2.15 10.79
C GLY A 22 1.63 -3.32 9.90
N LYS A 23 1.12 -3.34 8.68
CA LYS A 23 1.56 -4.26 7.62
C LYS A 23 2.10 -3.45 6.45
N SER A 24 3.07 -4.03 5.76
CA SER A 24 3.62 -3.45 4.54
C SER A 24 3.84 -4.52 3.51
N GLU A 25 3.66 -4.18 2.24
CA GLU A 25 3.99 -5.02 1.11
C GLU A 25 4.58 -4.18 -0.03
N THR A 26 5.47 -4.79 -0.79
CA THR A 26 6.03 -4.22 -2.01
C THR A 26 5.38 -4.90 -3.20
N ILE A 27 4.81 -4.10 -4.10
CA ILE A 27 4.14 -4.58 -5.30
C ILE A 27 4.89 -4.06 -6.51
N THR A 28 5.37 -4.98 -7.35
CA THR A 28 6.02 -4.66 -8.62
C THR A 28 5.06 -4.98 -9.77
N LYS A 29 4.92 -4.04 -10.71
CA LYS A 29 4.12 -4.19 -11.93
C LYS A 29 4.90 -3.65 -13.11
N SER A 30 4.78 -4.34 -14.24
CA SER A 30 5.27 -3.88 -15.54
C SER A 30 4.05 -3.71 -16.43
N LEU A 31 3.91 -2.55 -17.06
CA LEU A 31 2.87 -2.26 -18.05
C LEU A 31 3.54 -2.10 -19.41
N GLU A 32 3.03 -2.77 -20.44
CA GLU A 32 3.51 -2.57 -21.81
C GLU A 32 2.64 -1.52 -22.52
N VAL A 33 3.27 -0.47 -23.04
CA VAL A 33 2.61 0.53 -23.87
C VAL A 33 2.70 0.08 -25.33
N LYS A 34 1.56 -0.36 -25.88
CA LYS A 34 1.49 -0.91 -27.25
C LYS A 34 1.61 0.17 -28.31
N ASN A 35 0.97 1.32 -28.11
CA ASN A 35 1.02 2.44 -29.05
C ASN A 35 2.30 3.26 -28.86
N LYS A 36 3.14 3.30 -29.91
CA LYS A 36 4.44 4.01 -29.94
C LYS A 36 4.36 5.40 -30.58
N SER A 37 3.20 6.06 -30.43
CA SER A 37 2.99 7.44 -30.85
C SER A 37 4.07 8.37 -30.30
N ALA A 38 4.49 9.36 -31.10
CA ALA A 38 5.41 10.41 -30.68
C ALA A 38 4.82 11.32 -29.60
N GLU A 39 3.48 11.40 -29.53
CA GLU A 39 2.76 12.03 -28.44
C GLU A 39 2.30 10.95 -27.45
N PHE A 40 2.94 10.92 -26.28
CA PHE A 40 2.62 10.02 -25.17
C PHE A 40 2.33 10.86 -23.91
N TRP A 41 1.21 10.57 -23.26
CA TRP A 41 0.84 11.21 -22.00
C TRP A 41 1.17 10.32 -20.82
N PHE A 42 2.09 10.77 -19.98
CA PHE A 42 2.37 10.18 -18.69
C PHE A 42 1.81 11.06 -17.58
N GLY A 43 1.06 10.46 -16.65
CA GLY A 43 0.47 11.18 -15.52
C GLY A 43 0.51 10.34 -14.25
N VAL A 44 1.00 10.95 -13.17
CA VAL A 44 0.96 10.38 -11.82
C VAL A 44 0.10 11.26 -10.94
N CYS A 45 -0.98 10.69 -10.43
CA CYS A 45 -1.87 11.36 -9.48
C CYS A 45 -1.59 10.82 -8.08
N ASN A 46 -0.73 11.52 -7.34
CA ASN A 46 -0.41 11.17 -5.96
C ASN A 46 -1.11 12.13 -4.99
N ILE A 47 -1.82 11.57 -4.01
CA ILE A 47 -2.45 12.35 -2.94
C ILE A 47 -1.48 12.51 -1.77
N ASN A 48 -0.88 11.42 -1.32
CA ASN A 48 -0.02 11.38 -0.13
C ASN A 48 1.17 10.45 -0.36
N GLY A 49 2.34 10.84 0.14
CA GLY A 49 3.58 10.07 0.03
C GLY A 49 4.54 10.64 -1.02
N SER A 50 5.65 9.95 -1.23
CA SER A 50 6.67 10.31 -2.23
C SER A 50 6.46 9.55 -3.52
N VAL A 51 6.75 10.20 -4.65
CA VAL A 51 6.84 9.59 -5.97
C VAL A 51 8.21 9.94 -6.52
N ASP A 52 8.89 8.93 -7.07
CA ASP A 52 10.11 9.09 -7.85
C ASP A 52 9.85 8.58 -9.26
N VAL A 53 10.34 9.29 -10.27
CA VAL A 53 10.10 8.98 -11.68
C VAL A 53 11.41 9.13 -12.45
N GLU A 54 11.81 8.05 -13.10
CA GLU A 54 12.91 8.03 -14.05
C GLU A 54 12.41 7.62 -15.43
N ALA A 55 12.96 8.25 -16.48
CA ALA A 55 12.64 7.94 -17.85
C ALA A 55 13.78 7.17 -18.51
N TYR A 56 13.45 6.20 -19.35
CA TYR A 56 14.40 5.40 -20.12
C TYR A 56 13.85 5.10 -21.52
N ASP A 57 14.75 4.73 -22.42
CA ASP A 57 14.37 4.27 -23.76
C ASP A 57 13.74 2.88 -23.69
N GLY A 58 12.47 2.77 -24.06
CA GLY A 58 11.73 1.50 -23.99
C GLY A 58 10.24 1.68 -24.30
N ASN A 59 9.48 0.60 -24.14
CA ASN A 59 8.03 0.60 -24.28
C ASN A 59 7.30 0.04 -23.05
N THR A 60 8.00 -0.08 -21.93
CA THR A 60 7.41 -0.50 -20.66
C THR A 60 7.34 0.66 -19.69
N VAL A 61 6.43 0.55 -18.73
CA VAL A 61 6.38 1.37 -17.53
C VAL A 61 6.51 0.41 -16.35
N GLU A 62 7.68 0.43 -15.71
CA GLU A 62 7.95 -0.33 -14.50
C GLU A 62 7.51 0.46 -13.26
N ILE A 63 6.74 -0.18 -12.39
CA ILE A 63 6.16 0.44 -11.20
C ILE A 63 6.49 -0.41 -9.99
N THR A 64 7.05 0.21 -8.97
CA THR A 64 7.22 -0.39 -7.64
C THR A 64 6.47 0.46 -6.63
N ILE A 65 5.56 -0.17 -5.88
CA ILE A 65 4.74 0.49 -4.86
C ILE A 65 5.03 -0.15 -3.51
N GLU A 66 5.39 0.67 -2.54
CA GLU A 66 5.44 0.29 -1.14
C GLU A 66 4.10 0.66 -0.47
N LYS A 67 3.25 -0.34 -0.26
CA LYS A 67 1.99 -0.17 0.47
C LYS A 67 2.25 -0.36 1.96
N ARG A 68 1.78 0.58 2.79
CA ARG A 68 1.83 0.47 4.26
C ARG A 68 0.47 0.83 4.86
N VAL A 69 -0.08 -0.08 5.67
CA VAL A 69 -1.33 0.10 6.41
C VAL A 69 -1.03 0.04 7.89
N ASN A 70 -1.48 1.04 8.64
CA ASN A 70 -1.31 1.12 10.09
C ASN A 70 -2.65 1.41 10.76
N ALA A 71 -2.96 0.71 11.85
CA ALA A 71 -4.17 0.95 12.63
C ALA A 71 -3.97 0.63 14.12
N LYS A 72 -5.02 0.87 14.92
CA LYS A 72 -5.01 0.66 16.37
C LYS A 72 -5.14 -0.83 16.77
N ASN A 73 -5.70 -1.66 15.89
CA ASN A 73 -5.89 -3.07 16.12
C ASN A 73 -5.70 -3.88 14.81
N GLN A 74 -5.50 -5.19 14.94
CA GLN A 74 -5.10 -6.05 13.83
C GLN A 74 -6.22 -6.23 12.82
N ALA A 75 -7.47 -6.25 13.27
CA ALA A 75 -8.63 -6.40 12.39
C ALA A 75 -8.73 -5.21 11.42
N ASP A 76 -8.51 -3.99 11.91
CA ASP A 76 -8.48 -2.79 11.06
C ASP A 76 -7.31 -2.80 10.07
N VAL A 77 -6.14 -3.33 10.47
CA VAL A 77 -5.00 -3.51 9.55
C VAL A 77 -5.34 -4.52 8.47
N ASP A 78 -5.93 -5.64 8.85
CA ASP A 78 -6.27 -6.72 7.91
C ASP A 78 -7.34 -6.25 6.93
N LEU A 79 -8.38 -5.57 7.42
CA LEU A 79 -9.41 -4.93 6.58
C LEU A 79 -8.78 -3.90 5.64
N GLY A 80 -7.94 -3.00 6.14
CA GLY A 80 -7.29 -2.00 5.29
C GLY A 80 -6.37 -2.62 4.22
N MET A 81 -5.71 -3.73 4.54
CA MET A 81 -4.91 -4.50 3.56
C MET A 81 -5.78 -5.16 2.50
N GLU A 82 -6.97 -5.66 2.88
CA GLU A 82 -7.96 -6.26 1.98
C GLU A 82 -8.61 -5.21 1.06
N GLU A 83 -9.00 -4.06 1.62
CA GLU A 83 -9.67 -2.98 0.89
C GLU A 83 -8.75 -2.24 -0.08
N LEU A 84 -7.48 -2.01 0.31
CA LEU A 84 -6.51 -1.29 -0.52
C LEU A 84 -5.90 -2.22 -1.56
N GLN A 85 -6.61 -2.41 -2.67
CA GLN A 85 -6.15 -3.20 -3.81
C GLN A 85 -5.65 -2.32 -4.95
N LEU A 86 -4.54 -2.74 -5.56
CA LEU A 86 -4.09 -2.17 -6.81
C LEU A 86 -4.80 -2.88 -7.96
N LYS A 87 -5.53 -2.09 -8.75
CA LYS A 87 -6.20 -2.54 -9.97
C LYS A 87 -5.46 -2.03 -11.19
N MET A 88 -5.54 -2.81 -12.25
CA MET A 88 -4.90 -2.53 -13.53
C MET A 88 -5.96 -2.52 -14.63
N SER A 89 -5.85 -1.59 -15.56
CA SER A 89 -6.69 -1.51 -16.75
C SER A 89 -5.83 -1.11 -17.94
N GLU A 90 -5.95 -1.86 -19.02
CA GLU A 90 -5.18 -1.67 -20.25
C GLU A 90 -6.14 -1.67 -21.44
N GLY A 91 -5.79 -0.88 -22.45
CA GLY A 91 -6.40 -0.85 -23.77
C GLY A 91 -5.33 -0.65 -24.83
N ASP A 92 -5.75 -0.40 -26.07
CA ASP A 92 -4.79 -0.23 -27.17
C ASP A 92 -3.94 1.05 -27.02
N ASP A 93 -4.53 2.09 -26.42
CA ASP A 93 -3.93 3.42 -26.29
C ASP A 93 -3.60 3.83 -24.85
N PHE A 94 -3.87 2.97 -23.85
CA PHE A 94 -3.61 3.30 -22.46
C PHE A 94 -3.23 2.08 -21.63
N ALA A 95 -2.41 2.32 -20.61
CA ALA A 95 -2.19 1.43 -19.50
C ALA A 95 -2.31 2.24 -18.21
N LYS A 96 -3.09 1.76 -17.24
CA LYS A 96 -3.39 2.48 -16.00
C LYS A 96 -3.35 1.54 -14.82
N LEU A 97 -2.64 1.98 -13.77
CA LEU A 97 -2.66 1.39 -12.45
C LEU A 97 -3.34 2.37 -11.48
N TYR A 98 -4.23 1.88 -10.63
CA TYR A 98 -4.95 2.72 -9.67
C TYR A 98 -5.32 1.93 -8.42
N VAL A 99 -5.54 2.65 -7.31
CA VAL A 99 -6.07 2.06 -6.07
C VAL A 99 -7.59 1.97 -6.21
N GLY A 100 -8.16 0.79 -5.95
CA GLY A 100 -9.59 0.57 -5.90
C GLY A 100 -9.98 -0.34 -4.73
N ALA A 101 -11.24 -0.24 -4.30
CA ALA A 101 -11.79 -1.15 -3.30
C ALA A 101 -11.90 -2.58 -3.84
N ALA A 102 -11.78 -3.56 -2.94
CA ALA A 102 -12.12 -4.95 -3.23
C ALA A 102 -13.57 -5.06 -3.75
N GLU A 103 -13.80 -5.93 -4.73
CA GLU A 103 -15.16 -6.18 -5.21
C GLU A 103 -15.92 -7.02 -4.18
N GLN A 104 -17.09 -6.55 -3.76
CA GLN A 104 -17.97 -7.32 -2.88
C GLN A 104 -18.59 -8.45 -3.71
N THR A 105 -18.13 -9.68 -3.52
CA THR A 105 -18.73 -10.91 -4.09
C THR A 105 -19.90 -11.40 -3.25
#